data_AF-A0A1Y3BIQ6-F1
#
_entry.id   AF-A0A1Y3BIQ6-F1
#
_cell.length_a   1.000
_cell.length_b   1.000
_cell.length_c   1.000
_cell.angle_alpha   90.00
_cell.angle_beta   90.00
_cell.angle_gamma   90.00
#
_symmetry.space_group_name_H-M   'P 1'
#
loop_
_entity.id
_entity.type
_entity.pdbx_description
1 polymer ?
#
loop_
_entity_poly.entity_id
_entity_poly.type
_entity_poly.pdbx_seq_one_letter_code
_entity_poly.pdbx_strand_id
1 'polypeptide(L)'
;PNEANDVSLQAAEWGPKNAQLIFVYGNNIYYMPDPSENQIYRISNDDNRYIYNGIPDWIYEEEILATGTAFWWSIDGTRLAYARFNDSEVEIQEYPWYGDQVDTETQYLAPIKIKYPKVREILFIILRRKDKTSVYCISHLYSREQQIQR
;
A
#
# COMPACT_ATOMS: atom_id res chain seq x y z
N PRO A 1 -5.31 -18.90 -9.17
CA PRO A 1 -4.54 -17.96 -10.02
C PRO A 1 -3.07 -18.00 -9.60
N ASN A 2 -2.19 -18.33 -10.55
CA ASN A 2 -0.74 -18.31 -10.32
C ASN A 2 -0.36 -16.94 -9.75
N GLU A 3 0.11 -16.92 -8.50
CA GLU A 3 0.79 -15.76 -7.91
C GLU A 3 2.10 -15.57 -8.68
N ALA A 4 1.99 -15.13 -9.94
CA ALA A 4 3.11 -14.54 -10.63
C ALA A 4 3.60 -13.45 -9.68
N ASN A 5 4.88 -13.53 -9.31
CA ASN A 5 5.59 -12.36 -8.81
C ASN A 5 5.40 -11.28 -9.86
N ASP A 6 4.33 -10.50 -9.73
CA ASP A 6 4.04 -9.39 -10.60
C ASP A 6 5.06 -8.33 -10.20
N VAL A 7 6.19 -8.35 -10.91
CA VAL A 7 7.29 -7.39 -10.79
C VAL A 7 6.83 -6.08 -11.45
N SER A 8 5.65 -5.60 -11.08
CA SER A 8 5.05 -4.40 -11.60
C SER A 8 5.32 -3.23 -10.65
N LEU A 9 5.55 -2.07 -11.24
CA LEU A 9 5.59 -0.82 -10.49
C LEU A 9 4.16 -0.47 -10.11
N GLN A 10 3.94 -0.23 -8.82
CA GLN A 10 2.61 0.02 -8.27
C GLN A 10 2.22 1.49 -8.37
N ALA A 11 3.19 2.39 -8.23
CA ALA A 11 3.01 3.83 -8.38
C ALA A 11 4.33 4.49 -8.78
N ALA A 12 4.26 5.62 -9.49
CA ALA A 12 5.39 6.47 -9.78
C ALA A 12 4.96 7.94 -9.91
N GLU A 13 5.73 8.86 -9.32
CA GLU A 13 5.46 10.29 -9.38
C GLU A 13 6.75 11.10 -9.39
N TRP A 14 6.79 12.13 -10.24
CA TRP A 14 7.88 13.11 -10.27
C TRP A 14 7.81 14.02 -9.05
N GLY A 15 8.97 14.31 -8.47
CA GLY A 15 9.10 15.33 -7.42
C GLY A 15 9.02 16.75 -7.99
N PRO A 16 8.73 17.76 -7.14
CA PRO A 16 8.50 19.14 -7.57
C PRO A 16 9.76 19.92 -7.97
N LYS A 17 10.94 19.29 -7.93
CA LYS A 17 12.24 19.90 -8.23
C LYS A 17 13.06 18.95 -9.08
N ASN A 18 13.91 19.46 -9.96
CA ASN A 18 14.83 18.66 -10.78
C ASN A 18 14.11 17.49 -11.48
N ALA A 19 14.82 16.37 -11.69
CA ALA A 19 14.29 15.13 -12.22
C ALA A 19 14.10 14.07 -11.12
N GLN A 20 13.81 14.45 -9.87
CA GLN A 20 13.59 13.44 -8.83
C GLN A 20 12.32 12.63 -9.10
N LEU A 21 12.40 11.35 -8.81
CA LEU A 21 11.33 10.38 -8.99
C LEU A 21 11.15 9.59 -7.69
N ILE A 22 9.89 9.38 -7.33
CA ILE A 22 9.51 8.34 -6.37
C ILE A 22 8.72 7.28 -7.09
N PHE A 23 8.95 6.02 -6.70
CA PHE A 23 8.15 4.91 -7.16
C PHE A 23 7.96 3.88 -6.04
N VAL A 24 6.89 3.10 -6.17
CA VAL A 24 6.54 2.04 -5.24
C VAL A 24 6.70 0.70 -5.93
N TYR A 25 7.48 -0.18 -5.29
CA TYR A 25 7.78 -1.51 -5.77
C TYR A 25 7.78 -2.48 -4.60
N GLY A 26 7.10 -3.62 -4.74
CA GLY A 26 6.98 -4.61 -3.66
C GLY A 26 6.50 -3.98 -2.35
N ASN A 27 5.48 -3.12 -2.43
CA ASN A 27 4.89 -2.34 -1.34
C ASN A 27 5.87 -1.43 -0.58
N ASN A 28 7.01 -1.10 -1.18
CA ASN A 28 8.02 -0.24 -0.60
C ASN A 28 8.34 0.95 -1.49
N ILE A 29 8.65 2.08 -0.85
CA ILE A 29 8.95 3.34 -1.52
C ILE A 29 10.43 3.42 -1.84
N TYR A 30 10.73 3.81 -3.07
CA TYR A 30 12.05 4.08 -3.57
C TYR A 30 12.12 5.51 -4.09
N TYR A 31 13.28 6.14 -3.90
CA TYR A 31 13.59 7.48 -4.32
C TYR A 31 14.79 7.47 -5.26
N MET A 32 14.69 8.23 -6.34
CA MET A 32 15.73 8.38 -7.35
C MET A 32 15.91 9.89 -7.59
N PRO A 33 17.07 10.49 -7.26
CA PRO A 33 17.28 11.93 -7.43
C PRO A 33 17.31 12.37 -8.89
N ASP A 34 17.87 11.54 -9.76
CA ASP A 34 17.94 11.72 -11.20
C ASP A 34 17.97 10.35 -11.90
N PRO A 35 17.04 10.07 -12.83
CA PRO A 35 17.02 8.85 -13.64
C PRO A 35 18.29 8.57 -14.43
N SER A 36 19.08 9.60 -14.72
CA SER A 36 20.33 9.52 -15.47
C SER A 36 21.49 8.97 -14.62
N GLU A 37 21.45 9.16 -13.31
CA GLU A 37 22.55 8.85 -12.39
C GLU A 37 22.52 7.40 -11.86
N ASN A 38 21.49 6.62 -12.23
CA ASN A 38 21.27 5.22 -11.82
C ASN A 38 21.40 4.99 -10.29
N GLN A 39 21.04 6.00 -9.50
CA GLN A 39 21.11 5.96 -8.06
C GLN A 39 19.70 5.83 -7.46
N ILE A 40 19.49 4.77 -6.66
CA ILE A 40 18.20 4.46 -6.06
C ILE A 40 18.37 4.29 -4.55
N TYR A 41 17.50 4.96 -3.79
CA TYR A 41 17.45 4.91 -2.34
C TYR A 41 16.13 4.27 -1.89
N ARG A 42 16.20 3.25 -1.04
CA ARG A 42 15.02 2.64 -0.44
C ARG A 42 14.59 3.45 0.80
N ILE A 43 13.36 3.94 0.81
CA ILE A 43 12.81 4.80 1.88
C ILE A 43 12.09 3.97 2.96
N SER A 44 11.38 2.92 2.55
CA SER A 44 10.71 1.98 3.46
C SER A 44 11.27 0.57 3.31
N ASN A 45 11.29 -0.20 4.39
CA ASN A 45 11.85 -1.56 4.42
C ASN A 45 10.96 -2.48 5.25
N ASP A 46 9.72 -2.65 4.80
CA ASP A 46 8.82 -3.67 5.35
C ASP A 46 8.81 -4.88 4.42
N ASP A 47 9.02 -6.07 4.99
CA ASP A 47 9.10 -7.34 4.24
C ASP A 47 7.77 -8.12 4.25
N ASN A 48 6.73 -7.57 4.90
CA ASN A 48 5.42 -8.18 4.95
C ASN A 48 4.57 -7.71 3.75
N ARG A 49 4.08 -8.65 2.95
CA ARG A 49 3.24 -8.39 1.77
C ARG A 49 1.90 -7.72 2.07
N TYR A 50 1.45 -7.72 3.32
CA TYR A 50 0.24 -7.03 3.77
C TYR A 50 0.51 -5.64 4.34
N ILE A 51 1.75 -5.15 4.25
CA ILE A 51 2.11 -3.80 4.65
C ILE A 51 2.36 -3.01 3.37
N TYR A 52 1.64 -1.90 3.23
CA TYR A 52 1.69 -1.03 2.06
C TYR A 52 2.32 0.29 2.44
N ASN A 53 3.40 0.70 1.76
CA ASN A 53 4.04 1.99 1.98
C ASN A 53 3.85 2.89 0.76
N GLY A 54 3.18 4.02 0.94
CA GLY A 54 3.00 5.04 -0.11
C GLY A 54 1.92 4.70 -1.14
N ILE A 55 1.26 3.56 -1.02
CA ILE A 55 0.04 3.20 -1.75
C ILE A 55 -1.03 2.81 -0.73
N PRO A 56 -2.31 3.13 -0.99
CA PRO A 56 -3.40 2.77 -0.09
C PRO A 56 -3.72 1.27 -0.12
N ASP A 57 -4.37 0.80 0.93
CA ASP A 57 -5.13 -0.44 0.90
C ASP A 57 -6.47 -0.23 0.17
N TRP A 58 -7.27 -1.29 0.03
CA TRP A 58 -8.51 -1.23 -0.74
C TRP A 58 -9.52 -0.19 -0.21
N ILE A 59 -9.69 -0.07 1.12
CA ILE A 59 -10.66 0.87 1.69
C ILE A 59 -10.18 2.32 1.55
N TYR A 60 -8.88 2.55 1.69
CA TYR A 60 -8.31 3.88 1.52
C TYR A 60 -8.31 4.33 0.06
N GLU A 61 -8.11 3.41 -0.87
CA GLU A 61 -8.20 3.71 -2.31
C GLU A 61 -9.62 4.13 -2.68
N GLU A 62 -10.63 3.36 -2.28
CA GLU A 62 -12.02 3.53 -2.73
C GLU A 62 -12.77 4.61 -1.95
N GLU A 63 -12.65 4.66 -0.62
CA GLU A 63 -13.59 5.40 0.24
C GLU A 63 -12.98 6.59 0.97
N ILE A 64 -11.66 6.60 1.22
CA ILE A 64 -11.02 7.64 2.07
C ILE A 64 -10.19 8.62 1.26
N LEU A 65 -9.23 8.15 0.47
CA LEU A 65 -8.32 8.99 -0.30
C LEU A 65 -8.80 9.21 -1.73
N ALA A 66 -9.54 8.25 -2.30
CA ALA A 66 -9.99 8.29 -3.69
C ALA A 66 -8.81 8.49 -4.68
N THR A 67 -7.65 7.92 -4.37
CA THR A 67 -6.42 7.98 -5.18
C THR A 67 -5.62 6.70 -4.99
N GLY A 68 -4.84 6.30 -6.00
CA GLY A 68 -3.93 5.15 -5.94
C GLY A 68 -2.58 5.45 -5.27
N THR A 69 -2.36 6.68 -4.80
CA THR A 69 -1.12 7.08 -4.10
C THR A 69 -1.40 7.59 -2.69
N ALA A 70 -0.48 7.30 -1.78
CA ALA A 70 -0.56 7.72 -0.38
C ALA A 70 0.80 8.26 0.10
N PHE A 71 1.47 9.03 -0.77
CA PHE A 71 2.65 9.81 -0.46
C PHE A 71 2.49 11.24 -0.99
N TRP A 72 3.18 12.18 -0.35
CA TRP A 72 3.06 13.60 -0.64
C TRP A 72 4.41 14.28 -0.51
N TRP A 73 4.82 14.94 -1.58
CA TRP A 73 5.99 15.81 -1.56
C TRP A 73 5.70 17.08 -0.76
N SER A 74 6.70 17.52 -0.03
CA SER A 74 6.78 18.93 0.37
C SER A 74 6.87 19.83 -0.86
N ILE A 75 6.34 21.05 -0.76
CA ILE A 75 6.35 22.04 -1.86
C ILE A 75 7.78 22.32 -2.35
N ASP A 76 8.76 22.29 -1.45
CA ASP A 76 10.16 22.50 -1.77
C ASP A 76 10.89 21.21 -2.20
N GLY A 77 10.20 20.07 -2.27
CA GLY A 77 10.75 18.79 -2.70
C GLY A 77 11.83 18.19 -1.79
N THR A 78 12.05 18.74 -0.59
CA THR A 78 13.12 18.27 0.31
C THR A 78 12.66 17.19 1.29
N ARG A 79 11.34 17.01 1.38
CA ARG A 79 10.65 16.13 2.33
C ARG A 79 9.57 15.33 1.63
N LEU A 80 9.33 14.14 2.17
CA LEU A 80 8.26 13.25 1.75
C LEU A 80 7.45 12.80 2.98
N ALA A 81 6.15 12.99 2.92
CA ALA A 81 5.22 12.30 3.82
C ALA A 81 4.68 11.07 3.08
N TYR A 82 4.48 9.96 3.78
CA TYR A 82 3.82 8.79 3.23
C TYR A 82 2.99 8.07 4.29
N ALA A 83 1.95 7.36 3.86
CA ALA A 83 1.17 6.49 4.71
C ALA A 83 1.65 5.04 4.62
N ARG A 84 1.61 4.35 5.75
CA ARG A 84 1.92 2.94 5.94
C ARG A 84 0.67 2.23 6.43
N PHE A 85 0.07 1.43 5.57
CA PHE A 85 -1.10 0.62 5.88
C PHE A 85 -0.64 -0.78 6.29
N ASN A 86 -1.28 -1.36 7.30
CA ASN A 86 -0.95 -2.69 7.78
C ASN A 86 -2.19 -3.57 7.86
N ASP A 87 -2.36 -4.41 6.85
CA ASP A 87 -3.48 -5.33 6.71
C ASP A 87 -3.16 -6.73 7.25
N SER A 88 -2.09 -6.86 8.05
CA SER A 88 -1.68 -8.16 8.61
C SER A 88 -2.80 -8.81 9.43
N GLU A 89 -3.61 -8.00 10.11
CA GLU A 89 -4.70 -8.46 10.99
C GLU A 89 -6.10 -8.33 10.36
N VAL A 90 -6.19 -7.73 9.16
CA VAL A 90 -7.46 -7.58 8.44
C VAL A 90 -7.95 -8.94 7.95
N GLU A 91 -9.26 -9.18 8.09
CA GLU A 91 -9.88 -10.41 7.62
C GLU A 91 -9.89 -10.52 6.10
N ILE A 92 -9.81 -11.75 5.61
CA ILE A 92 -9.92 -12.03 4.17
C ILE A 92 -11.38 -12.35 3.88
N GLN A 93 -11.94 -11.60 2.94
CA GLN A 93 -13.23 -11.89 2.34
C GLN A 93 -12.99 -12.61 1.00
N GLU A 94 -13.81 -13.61 0.73
CA GLU A 94 -13.78 -14.34 -0.53
C GLU A 94 -15.04 -14.03 -1.34
N TYR A 95 -14.88 -13.83 -2.64
CA TYR A 95 -16.00 -13.69 -3.56
C TYR A 95 -15.79 -14.58 -4.79
N PRO A 96 -16.88 -15.12 -5.38
CA PRO A 96 -16.76 -15.97 -6.56
C PRO A 96 -16.31 -15.13 -7.76
N TRP A 97 -15.30 -15.62 -8.49
CA TRP A 97 -14.85 -15.03 -9.74
C TRP A 97 -15.25 -15.94 -10.90
N TYR A 98 -15.99 -15.38 -11.84
CA TYR A 98 -16.54 -16.12 -12.97
C TYR A 98 -15.67 -16.05 -14.24
N GLY A 99 -14.64 -15.19 -14.25
CA GLY A 99 -13.73 -15.01 -15.38
C GLY A 99 -14.37 -14.44 -16.65
N ASP A 100 -13.55 -14.18 -17.67
CA ASP A 100 -13.98 -13.74 -19.01
C ASP A 100 -14.08 -14.91 -20.02
N GLN A 101 -13.46 -16.05 -19.70
CA GLN A 101 -13.45 -17.26 -20.53
C GLN A 101 -13.83 -18.43 -19.64
N VAL A 102 -14.84 -19.19 -20.04
CA VAL A 102 -15.13 -20.49 -19.44
C VAL A 102 -13.91 -21.36 -19.73
N ASP A 103 -13.06 -21.58 -18.73
CA ASP A 103 -12.00 -22.56 -18.85
C ASP A 103 -12.66 -23.93 -19.07
N THR A 104 -12.62 -24.42 -20.30
CA THR A 104 -13.20 -25.71 -20.68
C THR A 104 -12.52 -26.88 -19.95
N GLU A 105 -11.36 -26.67 -19.33
CA GLU A 105 -10.63 -27.68 -18.57
C GLU A 105 -11.00 -27.70 -17.07
N THR A 106 -11.43 -26.56 -16.50
CA THR A 106 -11.87 -26.48 -15.10
C THR A 106 -13.26 -25.87 -14.96
N GLN A 107 -14.28 -26.72 -14.82
CA GLN A 107 -15.67 -26.32 -14.51
C GLN A 107 -15.86 -25.75 -13.08
N TYR A 108 -14.77 -25.62 -12.29
CA TYR A 108 -14.83 -25.21 -10.89
C TYR A 108 -14.32 -23.78 -10.71
N LEU A 109 -15.13 -22.97 -10.06
CA LEU A 109 -14.80 -21.58 -9.73
C LEU A 109 -13.72 -21.54 -8.63
N ALA A 110 -12.69 -20.72 -8.84
CA ALA A 110 -11.76 -20.35 -7.79
C ALA A 110 -12.20 -19.00 -7.19
N PRO A 111 -12.43 -18.92 -5.86
CA PRO A 111 -12.75 -17.65 -5.23
C PRO A 111 -11.54 -16.70 -5.27
N ILE A 112 -11.81 -15.41 -5.50
CA ILE A 112 -10.81 -14.35 -5.28
C ILE A 112 -10.84 -13.98 -3.81
N LYS A 113 -9.64 -13.77 -3.26
CA LYS A 113 -9.42 -13.38 -1.87
C LYS A 113 -9.02 -11.90 -1.82
N ILE A 114 -9.73 -11.12 -1.01
CA ILE A 114 -9.43 -9.70 -0.79
C ILE A 114 -9.41 -9.40 0.71
N LYS A 115 -8.47 -8.54 1.15
CA LYS A 115 -8.45 -7.99 2.51
C LYS A 115 -9.56 -6.96 2.61
N TYR A 116 -10.57 -7.22 3.43
CA TYR A 116 -11.75 -6.36 3.54
C TYR A 116 -12.17 -6.24 5.01
N PRO A 117 -11.99 -5.06 5.63
CA PRO A 117 -12.41 -4.83 7.00
C PRO A 117 -13.94 -4.70 7.06
N LYS A 118 -14.62 -5.61 7.76
CA LYS A 118 -16.06 -5.48 8.02
C LYS A 118 -16.32 -4.39 9.06
N VAL A 119 -17.49 -3.75 8.97
CA VAL A 119 -17.95 -2.72 9.91
C VAL A 119 -17.81 -3.24 11.35
N ARG A 120 -16.84 -2.68 12.10
CA ARG A 120 -16.58 -2.75 13.56
C ARG A 120 -15.11 -2.58 13.94
N GLU A 121 -14.20 -2.46 12.98
CA GLU A 121 -12.78 -2.21 13.28
C GLU A 121 -12.52 -0.70 13.46
N ILE A 122 -11.80 -0.36 14.54
CA ILE A 122 -11.56 1.05 14.92
C ILE A 122 -10.31 1.58 14.20
N LEU A 123 -10.46 2.77 13.63
CA LEU A 123 -9.45 3.50 12.88
C LEU A 123 -8.54 4.32 13.81
N PHE A 124 -7.22 4.08 13.77
CA PHE A 124 -6.22 4.99 14.33
C PHE A 124 -5.28 5.50 13.23
N ILE A 125 -5.12 6.82 13.18
CA ILE A 125 -4.11 7.51 12.37
C ILE A 125 -3.00 7.96 13.32
N ILE A 126 -1.84 7.32 13.25
CA ILE A 126 -0.68 7.69 14.06
C ILE A 126 0.38 8.31 13.16
N LEU A 127 0.66 9.61 13.35
CA LEU A 127 1.80 10.27 12.73
C LEU A 127 3.08 9.89 13.48
N ARG A 128 3.91 9.03 12.88
CA ARG A 128 5.24 8.69 13.38
C ARG A 128 6.31 9.41 12.57
N ARG A 129 7.08 10.27 13.25
CA ARG A 129 8.34 10.82 12.76
C ARG A 129 9.41 9.74 12.88
N LYS A 130 10.03 9.31 11.77
CA LYS A 130 11.08 8.27 11.83
C LYS A 130 12.40 8.80 12.43
N ASP A 131 12.78 10.07 12.24
CA ASP A 131 14.01 10.69 12.78
C ASP A 131 14.16 12.21 12.46
N LYS A 132 15.36 12.78 12.65
CA LYS A 132 15.73 14.17 12.28
C LYS A 132 15.73 14.41 10.76
N THR A 133 15.56 13.37 9.95
CA THR A 133 15.43 13.44 8.50
C THR A 133 13.96 13.54 8.09
N SER A 134 13.75 14.18 6.94
CA SER A 134 12.52 14.77 6.44
C SER A 134 11.38 13.80 6.06
N VAL A 135 11.21 12.70 6.77
CA VAL A 135 10.26 11.64 6.41
C VAL A 135 9.22 11.42 7.51
N TYR A 136 7.95 11.59 7.15
CA TYR A 136 6.80 11.38 8.04
C TYR A 136 6.04 10.14 7.60
N CYS A 137 5.79 9.22 8.53
CA CYS A 137 5.03 8.01 8.29
C CYS A 137 3.69 8.10 9.01
N ILE A 138 2.58 7.93 8.29
CA ILE A 138 1.26 7.77 8.89
C ILE A 138 1.00 6.28 9.02
N SER A 139 1.11 5.71 10.22
CA SER A 139 0.91 4.27 10.41
C SER A 139 -0.53 3.94 10.81
N HIS A 140 -1.14 3.02 10.07
CA HIS A 140 -2.44 2.43 10.38
C HIS A 140 -2.30 1.13 11.19
N LEU A 141 -3.15 0.95 12.21
CA LEU A 141 -3.24 -0.27 13.02
C LEU A 141 -4.69 -0.63 13.21
N TYR A 142 -5.07 -1.82 12.77
CA TYR A 142 -6.31 -2.47 13.17
C TYR A 142 -6.16 -3.01 14.59
N SER A 143 -7.14 -2.77 15.48
CA SER A 143 -7.17 -3.32 16.83
C SER A 143 -8.47 -4.06 17.05
N ARG A 144 -8.39 -5.35 17.40
CA ARG A 144 -9.53 -6.13 17.89
C ARG A 144 -9.83 -5.71 19.33
N GLU A 145 -10.98 -5.08 19.56
CA GLU A 145 -11.58 -5.14 20.90
C GLU A 145 -11.86 -6.63 21.20
N GLN A 146 -11.15 -7.19 22.18
CA GLN A 146 -11.56 -8.45 22.78
C GLN A 146 -12.98 -8.27 23.30
N GLN A 147 -13.87 -9.18 22.90
CA GLN A 147 -15.21 -9.27 23.44
C GLN A 147 -15.16 -9.29 24.97
N ILE A 148 -15.57 -8.20 25.61
CA ILE A 148 -16.00 -8.24 27.00
C ILE A 148 -17.28 -9.07 27.03
N GLN A 149 -17.21 -10.18 27.76
CA GLN A 149 -18.22 -11.21 27.92
C GLN A 149 -19.65 -10.70 28.06
N ARG A 150 -20.59 -11.42 27.45
CA ARG A 150 -21.95 -11.64 27.98
C ARG A 150 -22.33 -13.11 27.82
#